data_AF-A0A9X8VE49-F1
#
_entry.id   AF-A0A9X8VE49-F1
#
_cell.length_a   1.000
_cell.length_b   1.000
_cell.length_c   1.000
_cell.angle_alpha   90.00
_cell.angle_beta   90.00
_cell.angle_gamma   90.00
#
_symmetry.space_group_name_H-M   'P 1'
#
loop_
_entity.id
_entity.type
_entity.pdbx_description
1 polymer ?
#
loop_
_entity_poly.entity_id
_entity_poly.type
_entity_poly.pdbx_seq_one_letter_code
_entity_poly.pdbx_strand_id
1 'polypeptide(L)' 'DSVALPIFDNDQDIPRLASRVAAYAEVTPLQYGFLVRGHGLYCWGSQVAEARRHLEGLEFLFQCELQRR' A
#
# COMPACT_ATOMS: atom_id res chain seq x y z
N ASP A 1 -8.94 -16.00 5.43
CA ASP A 1 -8.07 -15.26 4.50
C ASP A 1 -7.81 -13.85 4.99
N SER A 2 -6.65 -13.30 4.67
CA SER A 2 -6.20 -11.95 5.05
C SER A 2 -5.50 -11.27 3.87
N VAL A 3 -5.74 -9.98 3.68
CA VAL A 3 -5.01 -9.15 2.72
C VAL A 3 -3.81 -8.51 3.44
N ALA A 4 -2.59 -8.84 3.01
CA ALA A 4 -1.38 -8.24 3.56
C ALA A 4 -1.07 -6.94 2.81
N LEU A 5 -0.91 -5.83 3.55
CA LEU A 5 -0.53 -4.53 2.99
C LEU A 5 0.64 -3.93 3.79
N PRO A 6 1.83 -3.80 3.19
CA PRO A 6 3.00 -3.24 3.88
C PRO A 6 2.80 -1.78 4.25
N ILE A 7 3.39 -1.38 5.39
CA ILE A 7 3.40 0.00 5.87
C ILE A 7 4.86 0.44 6.01
N PHE A 8 5.27 1.42 5.24
CA PHE A 8 6.58 2.05 5.33
C PHE A 8 6.49 3.33 6.15
N ASP A 9 7.56 3.70 6.85
CA ASP A 9 7.63 4.98 7.52
C ASP A 9 7.76 6.13 6.51
N ASN A 10 7.17 7.27 6.83
CA ASN A 10 7.21 8.50 6.02
C ASN A 10 8.58 9.18 6.12
N ASP A 11 9.57 8.51 5.56
CA ASP A 11 10.92 8.99 5.42
C ASP A 11 10.99 10.13 4.41
N GLN A 12 11.46 11.28 4.88
CA GLN A 12 11.59 12.48 4.05
C GLN A 12 12.75 12.38 3.05
N ASP A 13 13.65 11.41 3.24
CA ASP A 13 14.61 11.01 2.20
C ASP A 13 13.91 10.09 1.19
N ILE A 14 13.35 10.71 0.14
CA ILE A 14 12.58 10.02 -0.89
C ILE A 14 13.40 8.96 -1.64
N PRO A 15 14.65 9.21 -2.07
CA PRO A 15 15.50 8.16 -2.63
C PRO A 15 15.65 6.95 -1.71
N ARG A 16 15.90 7.18 -0.42
CA ARG A 16 16.03 6.08 0.56
C ARG A 16 14.72 5.33 0.76
N LEU A 17 13.58 6.02 0.80
CA LEU A 17 12.26 5.38 0.85
C LEU A 17 12.04 4.49 -0.38
N ALA A 18 12.30 5.01 -1.58
CA ALA A 18 12.15 4.26 -2.82
C ALA A 18 13.02 2.99 -2.84
N SER A 19 14.29 3.10 -2.44
CA SER A 19 15.18 1.93 -2.34
C SER A 19 14.66 0.88 -1.35
N ARG A 20 14.09 1.28 -0.21
CA ARG A 20 13.50 0.34 0.74
C ARG A 20 12.25 -0.36 0.19
N VAL A 21 11.38 0.38 -0.49
CA VAL A 21 10.19 -0.21 -1.14
C VAL A 21 10.62 -1.20 -2.21
N ALA A 22 11.60 -0.85 -3.05
CA ALA A 22 12.13 -1.73 -4.09
C ALA A 22 12.73 -3.01 -3.50
N ALA A 23 13.61 -2.89 -2.51
CA ALA A 23 14.22 -4.04 -1.83
C ALA A 23 13.17 -4.95 -1.16
N TYR A 24 12.12 -4.37 -0.58
CA TYR A 24 11.00 -5.16 -0.06
C TYR A 24 10.24 -5.90 -1.16
N ALA A 25 9.98 -5.24 -2.29
CA ALA A 25 9.25 -5.82 -3.42
C ALA A 25 9.98 -6.99 -4.09
N GLU A 26 11.32 -7.03 -4.00
CA GLU A 26 12.13 -8.15 -4.50
C GLU A 26 11.86 -9.46 -3.71
N VAL A 27 11.61 -9.35 -2.41
CA VAL A 27 11.39 -10.52 -1.54
C VAL A 27 9.91 -10.80 -1.29
N THR A 28 9.05 -9.79 -1.38
CA THR A 28 7.62 -9.90 -1.10
C THR A 28 6.84 -9.14 -2.17
N PRO A 29 6.12 -9.86 -3.06
CA PRO A 29 5.32 -9.23 -4.10
C PRO A 29 4.31 -8.25 -3.52
N LEU A 30 4.41 -6.99 -3.96
CA LEU A 30 3.43 -5.96 -3.63
C LEU A 30 2.23 -6.13 -4.59
N GLN A 31 1.15 -6.73 -4.09
CA GLN A 31 0.08 -7.20 -4.96
C GLN A 31 -0.94 -6.10 -5.32
N TYR A 32 -1.26 -5.22 -4.38
CA TYR A 32 -2.27 -4.17 -4.55
C TYR A 32 -1.74 -2.76 -4.28
N GLY A 33 -0.79 -2.65 -3.36
CA GLY A 33 -0.32 -1.36 -2.87
C GLY A 33 0.55 -1.46 -1.62
N PHE A 34 0.88 -0.30 -1.06
CA PHE A 34 1.47 -0.13 0.26
C PHE A 34 1.04 1.21 0.88
N LEU A 35 1.15 1.32 2.20
CA LEU A 35 0.93 2.56 2.94
C LEU A 35 2.26 3.23 3.27
N VAL A 36 2.27 4.55 3.25
CA VAL A 36 3.30 5.38 3.87
C VAL A 36 2.70 6.04 5.10
N ARG A 37 3.28 5.77 6.28
CA ARG A 37 2.73 6.14 7.60
C ARG A 37 2.54 7.65 7.72
N GLY A 38 1.30 8.09 7.89
CA GLY A 38 0.99 9.52 8.01
C GLY A 38 1.07 10.29 6.68
N HIS A 39 1.17 9.57 5.55
CA HIS A 39 1.14 10.15 4.21
C HIS A 39 -0.06 9.62 3.42
N GLY A 40 -0.19 8.30 3.24
CA GLY A 40 -1.33 7.73 2.55
C GLY A 40 -1.04 6.42 1.83
N LEU A 41 -2.03 5.99 1.04
CA LEU A 41 -2.03 4.77 0.24
C LEU A 41 -1.42 5.03 -1.14
N TYR A 42 -0.53 4.13 -1.56
CA TYR A 42 -0.12 3.95 -2.95
C TYR A 42 -0.68 2.62 -3.45
N CYS A 43 -1.41 2.63 -4.56
CA CYS A 43 -1.94 1.43 -5.20
C CYS A 43 -1.84 1.54 -6.72
N TRP A 44 -1.85 0.41 -7.41
CA TRP A 44 -1.70 0.36 -8.87
C TRP A 44 -2.51 -0.78 -9.47
N GLY A 45 -2.61 -0.79 -10.79
CA GLY A 45 -3.21 -1.84 -11.61
C GLY A 45 -2.70 -1.73 -13.04
N SER A 46 -2.95 -2.75 -13.85
CA SER A 46 -2.59 -2.76 -15.27
C SER A 46 -3.28 -1.64 -16.07
N GLN A 47 -4.42 -1.16 -15.57
CA GLN A 47 -5.18 -0.04 -16.11
C GLN A 47 -5.72 0.84 -14.99
N VAL A 48 -6.05 2.11 -15.31
CA VAL A 48 -6.59 3.08 -14.34
C VAL A 48 -7.85 2.53 -13.64
N ALA A 49 -8.73 1.85 -14.37
CA ALA A 49 -9.94 1.25 -13.79
C ALA A 49 -9.63 0.12 -12.79
N GLU A 50 -8.53 -0.63 -12.98
CA GLU A 50 -8.09 -1.63 -12.01
C GLU A 50 -7.47 -0.98 -10.78
N ALA A 51 -6.59 0.02 -10.96
CA ALA A 51 -6.04 0.80 -9.87
C ALA A 51 -7.15 1.43 -9.00
N ARG A 52 -8.21 1.95 -9.64
CA ARG A 52 -9.40 2.47 -8.94
C ARG A 52 -10.12 1.40 -8.12
N ARG A 53 -10.30 0.19 -8.68
CA ARG A 53 -10.91 -0.93 -7.93
C ARG A 53 -10.07 -1.33 -6.73
N HIS A 54 -8.74 -1.36 -6.86
CA HIS A 54 -7.84 -1.64 -5.75
C HIS A 54 -7.91 -0.54 -4.68
N LEU A 55 -7.95 0.73 -5.09
CA LEU A 55 -8.12 1.86 -4.17
C LEU A 55 -9.41 1.73 -3.36
N GLU A 56 -10.55 1.62 -4.01
CA GLU A 56 -11.88 1.52 -3.37
C GLU A 56 -11.96 0.30 -2.44
N GLY A 57 -11.43 -0.85 -2.87
CA GLY A 57 -11.43 -2.08 -2.07
C GLY A 57 -10.54 -1.96 -0.82
N LEU A 58 -9.34 -1.38 -0.95
CA LEU A 58 -8.45 -1.18 0.19
C LEU A 58 -9.01 -0.16 1.18
N GLU A 59 -9.59 0.95 0.69
CA GLU A 59 -10.25 1.95 1.56
C GLU A 59 -11.39 1.34 2.38
N PHE A 60 -12.23 0.50 1.75
CA PHE A 60 -13.29 -0.22 2.46
C PHE A 60 -12.71 -1.14 3.55
N LEU A 61 -11.67 -1.92 3.23
CA LEU A 61 -11.02 -2.80 4.20
C LEU A 61 -10.39 -2.03 5.36
N PHE A 62 -9.80 -0.85 5.11
CA PHE A 62 -9.29 0.01 6.17
C PHE A 62 -10.41 0.52 7.09
N GLN A 63 -11.55 0.90 6.52
CA GLN A 63 -12.72 1.30 7.32
C GLN A 63 -13.19 0.15 8.21
N CYS A 64 -13.28 -1.07 7.69
CA CYS A 64 -13.62 -2.25 8.49
C CYS A 64 -12.58 -2.48 9.61
N GLU A 65 -11.28 -2.42 9.30
CA GLU A 65 -10.22 -2.65 10.29
C GLU A 65 -10.19 -1.56 11.37
N LEU A 66 -10.50 -0.31 11.02
CA LEU A 66 -10.66 0.78 11.98
C LEU A 66 -11.87 0.57 12.90
N GLN A 67 -12.97 0.02 12.41
CA GLN A 67 -14.18 -0.26 13.20
C GLN A 67 -14.05 -1.49 14.12
N ARG A 68 -13.09 -2.39 13.85
CA ARG A 68 -12.82 -3.56 14.70
C ARG A 68 -12.04 -3.20 15.98
N ARG A 69 -11.56 -1.96 16.07
CA ARG A 69 -10.83 -1.41 17.22
C ARG A 69 -11.78 -0.65 18.14
#